data_AF-A0AAN5CQ02-F1
#
_entry.id   AF-A0AAN5CQ02-F1
#
_cell.length_a   1.000
_cell.length_b   1.000
_cell.length_c   1.000
_cell.angle_alpha   90.00
_cell.angle_beta   90.00
_cell.angle_gamma   90.00
#
_symmetry.space_group_name_H-M   'P 1'
#
loop_
_entity.id
_entity.type
_entity.pdbx_description
1 polymer ?
#
loop_
_entity_poly.entity_id
_entity_poly.type
_entity_poly.pdbx_seq_one_letter_code
_entity_poly.pdbx_strand_id
1 'polypeptide(L)'
;GSFPSLQVILIAYGVMPSLPGKGLYNRRMIDSLWAIFREVLLDGVVPHWEKEVCKRALAMDARDPSSSMVDLLHLLQCTWSMPEGEFPVAKRITIGVLTEMAHLNARSSLQQWVTESVLSHLEESCCGSEHVASILTLFHKVMKTVPR
;
A
#
# COMPACT_ATOMS: atom_id res chain seq x y z
N GLY A 1 -25.35 5.14 -16.07
CA GLY A 1 -25.26 5.82 -14.78
C GLY A 1 -24.34 5.02 -13.89
N SER A 2 -23.23 5.62 -13.44
CA SER A 2 -22.34 4.99 -12.46
C SER A 2 -22.96 5.21 -11.08
N PHE A 3 -23.34 4.14 -10.39
CA PHE A 3 -23.74 4.24 -8.99
C PHE A 3 -22.58 4.86 -8.18
N PRO A 4 -22.85 5.72 -7.18
CA PRO A 4 -21.80 6.16 -6.27
C PRO A 4 -21.19 4.93 -5.60
N SER A 5 -19.86 4.82 -5.59
CA SER A 5 -19.20 3.70 -4.92
C SER A 5 -19.65 3.66 -3.45
N LEU A 6 -19.76 2.47 -2.84
CA LEU A 6 -20.22 2.30 -1.46
C LEU A 6 -19.51 3.25 -0.48
N GLN A 7 -18.23 3.57 -0.73
CA GLN A 7 -17.46 4.53 0.06
C GLN A 7 -18.01 5.96 0.02
N VAL A 8 -18.45 6.45 -1.14
CA VAL A 8 -19.11 7.76 -1.30
C VAL A 8 -20.35 7.83 -0.43
N ILE A 9 -21.15 6.77 -0.44
CA ILE A 9 -22.38 6.68 0.37
C ILE A 9 -22.00 6.72 1.85
N LEU A 10 -21.09 5.86 2.31
CA LEU A 10 -20.69 5.79 3.72
C LEU A 10 -20.17 7.15 4.24
N ILE A 11 -19.29 7.80 3.49
CA ILE A 11 -18.75 9.11 3.85
C ILE A 11 -19.86 10.17 3.94
N ALA A 12 -20.80 10.17 2.99
CA ALA A 12 -21.93 11.11 2.99
C ALA A 12 -22.85 10.94 4.22
N TYR A 13 -22.94 9.72 4.77
CA TYR A 13 -23.69 9.41 6.00
C TYR A 13 -22.83 9.53 7.28
N GLY A 14 -21.60 10.06 7.19
CA GLY A 14 -20.69 10.21 8.33
C GLY A 14 -20.13 8.88 8.87
N VAL A 15 -20.24 7.81 8.10
CA VAL A 15 -19.70 6.49 8.45
C VAL A 15 -18.28 6.36 7.91
N MET A 16 -17.34 5.99 8.77
CA MET A 16 -15.95 5.75 8.35
C MET A 16 -15.88 4.51 7.45
N PRO A 17 -15.48 4.66 6.17
CA PRO A 17 -15.38 3.53 5.26
C PRO A 17 -14.17 2.66 5.60
N SER A 18 -14.24 1.37 5.30
CA SER A 18 -13.07 0.49 5.34
C SER A 18 -12.11 0.81 4.20
N LEU A 19 -10.83 0.44 4.37
CA LEU A 19 -9.84 0.47 3.29
C LEU A 19 -10.39 -0.29 2.06
N PRO A 20 -10.27 0.25 0.83
CA PRO A 20 -10.69 -0.46 -0.37
C PRO A 20 -10.00 -1.83 -0.47
N GLY A 21 -10.74 -2.85 -0.91
CA GLY A 21 -10.19 -4.19 -1.09
C GLY A 21 -9.24 -4.32 -2.30
N LYS A 22 -8.59 -5.48 -2.42
CA LYS A 22 -7.75 -5.85 -3.58
C LYS A 22 -8.48 -5.62 -4.90
N GLY A 23 -7.80 -5.00 -5.86
CA GLY A 23 -8.36 -4.66 -7.18
C GLY A 23 -9.46 -3.58 -7.18
N LEU A 24 -9.95 -3.15 -6.01
CA LEU A 24 -10.96 -2.10 -5.88
C LEU A 24 -10.34 -0.72 -5.62
N TYR A 25 -9.02 -0.67 -5.34
CA TYR A 25 -8.28 0.57 -5.23
C TYR A 25 -8.09 1.19 -6.62
N ASN A 26 -9.10 1.92 -7.06
CA ASN A 26 -9.10 2.62 -8.34
C ASN A 26 -8.75 4.10 -8.09
N ARG A 27 -7.66 4.57 -8.70
CA ARG A 27 -7.26 5.98 -8.65
C ARG A 27 -8.42 6.93 -8.97
N ARG A 28 -9.29 6.58 -9.93
CA ARG A 28 -10.48 7.37 -10.27
C ARG A 28 -11.49 7.48 -9.12
N MET A 29 -11.66 6.42 -8.34
CA MET A 29 -12.52 6.45 -7.16
C MET A 29 -11.95 7.42 -6.13
N ILE A 30 -10.64 7.32 -5.85
CA ILE A 30 -9.97 8.21 -4.89
C ILE A 30 -10.00 9.65 -5.37
N ASP A 31 -9.71 9.91 -6.66
CA ASP A 31 -9.79 11.25 -7.26
C ASP A 31 -11.22 11.83 -7.13
N SER A 32 -12.24 11.00 -7.35
CA SER A 32 -13.65 11.42 -7.20
C SER A 32 -14.01 11.73 -5.76
N LEU A 33 -13.57 10.89 -4.81
CA LEU A 33 -13.75 11.12 -3.39
C LEU A 33 -13.04 12.41 -2.96
N TRP A 34 -11.79 12.61 -3.40
CA TRP A 34 -10.98 13.78 -3.11
C TRP A 34 -11.63 15.07 -3.61
N ALA A 35 -12.19 15.04 -4.82
CA ALA A 35 -12.87 16.19 -5.41
C ALA A 35 -14.16 16.59 -4.65
N ILE A 36 -14.86 15.64 -4.04
CA ILE A 36 -16.17 15.87 -3.42
C ILE A 36 -16.07 16.08 -1.90
N PHE A 37 -15.18 15.34 -1.22
CA PHE A 37 -15.13 15.22 0.23
C PHE A 37 -13.75 15.52 0.83
N ARG A 38 -12.94 16.37 0.18
CA ARG A 38 -11.54 16.63 0.57
C ARG A 38 -11.34 16.80 2.08
N GLU A 39 -12.10 17.70 2.71
CA GLU A 39 -11.96 17.99 4.14
C GLU A 39 -12.29 16.78 5.02
N VAL A 40 -13.43 16.12 4.75
CA VAL A 40 -13.85 14.91 5.49
C VAL A 40 -12.84 13.77 5.33
N LEU A 41 -12.24 13.65 4.14
CA LEU A 41 -11.19 12.67 3.89
C LEU A 41 -9.93 12.98 4.70
N LEU A 42 -9.44 14.22 4.64
CA LEU A 42 -8.21 14.63 5.32
C LEU A 42 -8.33 14.51 6.84
N ASP A 43 -9.45 14.92 7.41
CA ASP A 43 -9.60 14.99 8.87
C ASP A 43 -9.97 13.65 9.51
N GLY A 44 -10.66 12.77 8.77
CA GLY A 44 -11.19 11.53 9.32
C GLY A 44 -10.69 10.28 8.60
N VAL A 45 -10.97 10.17 7.31
CA VAL A 45 -10.79 8.92 6.55
C VAL A 45 -9.31 8.59 6.34
N VAL A 46 -8.48 9.59 6.00
CA VAL A 46 -7.05 9.44 5.74
C VAL A 46 -6.31 8.96 7.00
N PRO A 47 -6.44 9.61 8.17
CA PRO A 47 -5.82 9.09 9.41
C PRO A 47 -6.31 7.69 9.78
N HIS A 48 -7.60 7.41 9.59
CA HIS A 48 -8.17 6.10 9.87
C HIS A 48 -7.58 5.00 8.96
N TRP A 49 -7.53 5.25 7.65
CA TRP A 49 -6.97 4.32 6.68
C TRP A 49 -5.47 4.16 6.85
N GLU A 50 -4.72 5.24 7.12
CA GLU A 50 -3.27 5.14 7.36
C GLU A 50 -2.99 4.22 8.55
N LYS A 51 -3.75 4.36 9.64
CA LYS A 51 -3.63 3.49 10.81
C LYS A 51 -3.92 2.03 10.48
N GLU A 52 -4.97 1.76 9.70
CA GLU A 52 -5.33 0.40 9.29
C GLU A 52 -4.26 -0.22 8.38
N VAL A 53 -3.69 0.55 7.44
CA VAL A 53 -2.57 0.08 6.61
C VAL A 53 -1.36 -0.26 7.49
N CYS A 54 -0.99 0.62 8.43
CA CYS A 54 0.12 0.38 9.35
C CYS A 54 -0.10 -0.90 10.17
N LYS A 55 -1.31 -1.07 10.73
CA LYS A 55 -1.67 -2.23 11.54
C LYS A 55 -1.58 -3.53 10.74
N ARG A 56 -2.11 -3.54 9.51
CA ARG A 56 -2.06 -4.72 8.63
C ARG A 56 -0.63 -5.05 8.21
N ALA A 57 0.16 -4.04 7.85
CA ALA A 57 1.56 -4.23 7.46
C ALA A 57 2.39 -4.83 8.61
N LEU A 58 2.26 -4.29 9.83
CA LEU A 58 3.00 -4.77 11.01
C LEU A 58 2.57 -6.17 11.49
N ALA A 59 1.38 -6.64 11.08
CA ALA A 59 0.88 -7.96 11.44
C ALA A 59 1.36 -9.07 10.46
N MET A 60 2.08 -8.71 9.39
CA MET A 60 2.58 -9.66 8.40
C MET A 60 3.76 -10.45 8.93
N ASP A 61 3.85 -11.72 8.53
CA ASP A 61 5.01 -12.55 8.87
C ASP A 61 6.14 -12.29 7.88
N ALA A 62 7.16 -11.55 8.32
CA ALA A 62 8.33 -11.25 7.50
C ALA A 62 9.19 -12.49 7.17
N ARG A 63 8.99 -13.61 7.89
CA ARG A 63 9.72 -14.87 7.65
C ARG A 63 9.09 -15.75 6.58
N ASP A 64 7.83 -15.50 6.23
CA ASP A 64 7.14 -16.18 5.15
C ASP A 64 6.61 -15.18 4.10
N PRO A 65 7.49 -14.68 3.22
CA PRO A 65 7.10 -13.73 2.18
C PRO A 65 6.01 -14.26 1.26
N SER A 66 5.96 -15.56 0.98
CA SER A 66 5.01 -16.14 0.03
C SER A 66 3.56 -15.92 0.44
N SER A 67 3.25 -16.00 1.75
CA SER A 67 1.90 -15.77 2.26
C SER A 67 1.56 -14.29 2.43
N SER A 68 2.56 -13.42 2.65
CA SER A 68 2.35 -12.02 3.01
C SER A 68 2.63 -11.01 1.89
N MET A 69 3.36 -11.39 0.83
CA MET A 69 3.85 -10.45 -0.20
C MET A 69 2.70 -9.83 -1.00
N VAL A 70 1.70 -10.63 -1.41
CA VAL A 70 0.55 -10.14 -2.19
C VAL A 70 -0.20 -9.06 -1.40
N ASP A 71 -0.42 -9.28 -0.11
CA ASP A 71 -1.07 -8.31 0.77
C ASP A 71 -0.21 -7.07 0.96
N LEU A 72 1.09 -7.23 1.16
CA LEU A 72 2.02 -6.10 1.32
C LEU A 72 2.07 -5.22 0.07
N LEU A 73 2.14 -5.82 -1.11
CA LEU A 73 2.11 -5.12 -2.40
C LEU A 73 0.78 -4.39 -2.61
N HIS A 74 -0.33 -4.99 -2.20
CA HIS A 74 -1.62 -4.31 -2.23
C HIS A 74 -1.66 -3.09 -1.29
N LEU A 75 -1.10 -3.19 -0.08
CA LEU A 75 -0.99 -2.05 0.83
C LEU A 75 -0.09 -0.95 0.25
N LEU A 76 1.04 -1.32 -0.38
CA LEU A 76 1.91 -0.37 -1.07
C LEU A 76 1.15 0.35 -2.19
N GLN A 77 0.40 -0.36 -3.02
CA GLN A 77 -0.49 0.24 -4.03
C GLN A 77 -1.43 1.27 -3.40
N CYS A 78 -2.11 0.92 -2.31
CA CYS A 78 -3.03 1.83 -1.61
C CYS A 78 -2.30 3.12 -1.21
N THR A 79 -1.13 3.00 -0.60
CA THR A 79 -0.35 4.18 -0.17
C THR A 79 0.17 5.03 -1.34
N TRP A 80 0.55 4.43 -2.46
CA TRP A 80 1.06 5.17 -3.64
C TRP A 80 -0.02 5.78 -4.51
N SER A 81 -1.23 5.21 -4.49
CA SER A 81 -2.38 5.73 -5.22
C SER A 81 -3.09 6.86 -4.49
N MET A 82 -2.69 7.21 -3.27
CA MET A 82 -3.24 8.37 -2.56
C MET A 82 -2.74 9.70 -3.14
N PRO A 83 -3.63 10.69 -3.37
CA PRO A 83 -3.28 12.04 -3.79
C PRO A 83 -2.33 12.74 -2.82
N GLU A 84 -1.64 13.75 -3.34
CA GLU A 84 -0.87 14.73 -2.54
C GLU A 84 0.21 14.12 -1.62
N GLY A 85 0.57 12.85 -1.82
CA GLY A 85 1.59 12.20 -1.02
C GLY A 85 1.12 11.68 0.34
N GLU A 86 -0.19 11.63 0.57
CA GLU A 86 -0.78 11.11 1.81
C GLU A 86 -0.29 9.70 2.16
N PHE A 87 -0.53 9.32 3.41
CA PHE A 87 -0.02 8.11 4.06
C PHE A 87 1.51 8.06 4.26
N PRO A 88 2.15 9.15 4.74
CA PRO A 88 3.61 9.18 4.90
C PRO A 88 4.15 8.14 5.88
N VAL A 89 3.41 7.83 6.96
CA VAL A 89 3.80 6.83 7.97
C VAL A 89 3.57 5.44 7.43
N ALA A 90 2.40 5.18 6.83
CA ALA A 90 2.12 3.85 6.28
C ALA A 90 3.08 3.49 5.13
N LYS A 91 3.49 4.44 4.27
CA LYS A 91 4.54 4.22 3.26
C LYS A 91 5.85 3.76 3.87
N ARG A 92 6.27 4.38 4.97
CA ARG A 92 7.52 4.01 5.65
C ARG A 92 7.41 2.63 6.29
N ILE A 93 6.28 2.34 6.92
CA ILE A 93 6.04 1.04 7.58
C ILE A 93 5.98 -0.09 6.56
N THR A 94 5.21 0.05 5.47
CA THR A 94 5.11 -0.99 4.44
C THR A 94 6.44 -1.24 3.74
N ILE A 95 7.21 -0.18 3.42
CA ILE A 95 8.58 -0.33 2.91
C ILE A 95 9.50 -0.97 3.96
N GLY A 96 9.36 -0.61 5.23
CA GLY A 96 10.12 -1.21 6.33
C GLY A 96 9.90 -2.71 6.44
N VAL A 97 8.64 -3.16 6.36
CA VAL A 97 8.28 -4.59 6.35
C VAL A 97 8.85 -5.28 5.11
N LEU A 98 8.78 -4.65 3.92
CA LEU A 98 9.40 -5.19 2.71
C LEU A 98 10.92 -5.33 2.86
N THR A 99 11.56 -4.34 3.47
CA THR A 99 12.98 -4.35 3.83
C THR A 99 13.31 -5.48 4.81
N GLU A 100 12.50 -5.67 5.85
CA GLU A 100 12.68 -6.76 6.81
C GLU A 100 12.55 -8.14 6.14
N MET A 101 11.53 -8.34 5.31
CA MET A 101 11.37 -9.55 4.50
C MET A 101 12.60 -9.79 3.62
N ALA A 102 13.13 -8.75 2.98
CA ALA A 102 14.34 -8.87 2.17
C ALA A 102 15.57 -9.26 3.01
N HIS A 103 15.77 -8.64 4.17
CA HIS A 103 16.90 -8.97 5.05
C HIS A 103 16.85 -10.42 5.55
N LEU A 104 15.66 -10.93 5.86
CA LEU A 104 15.49 -12.29 6.37
C LEU A 104 15.58 -13.36 5.27
N ASN A 105 15.17 -13.05 4.04
CA ASN A 105 14.95 -14.06 3.00
C ASN A 105 15.86 -13.92 1.76
N ALA A 106 16.55 -12.80 1.57
CA ALA A 106 17.49 -12.63 0.46
C ALA A 106 18.78 -13.41 0.72
N ARG A 107 18.76 -14.72 0.42
CA ARG A 107 19.87 -15.66 0.68
C ARG A 107 21.16 -15.29 -0.05
N SER A 108 21.06 -14.89 -1.33
CA SER A 108 22.20 -14.69 -2.24
C SER A 108 22.36 -13.23 -2.64
N SER A 109 21.31 -12.61 -3.17
CA SER A 109 21.31 -11.21 -3.57
C SER A 109 19.93 -10.58 -3.44
N LEU A 110 19.92 -9.27 -3.17
CA LEU A 110 18.69 -8.48 -3.11
C LEU A 110 17.98 -8.47 -4.47
N GLN A 111 18.74 -8.36 -5.56
CA GLN A 111 18.20 -8.34 -6.92
C GLN A 111 17.48 -9.64 -7.25
N GLN A 112 18.09 -10.78 -6.95
CA GLN A 112 17.46 -12.09 -7.16
C GLN A 112 16.18 -12.22 -6.35
N TRP A 113 16.20 -11.81 -5.07
CA TRP A 113 15.01 -11.85 -4.21
C TRP A 113 13.88 -10.96 -4.74
N VAL A 114 14.18 -9.74 -5.21
CA VAL A 114 13.17 -8.86 -5.82
C VAL A 114 12.52 -9.55 -7.03
N THR A 115 13.31 -10.16 -7.91
CA THR A 115 12.78 -10.85 -9.09
C THR A 115 11.93 -12.06 -8.72
N GLU A 116 12.41 -12.91 -7.81
CA GLU A 116 11.77 -14.18 -7.48
C GLU A 116 10.58 -14.04 -6.52
N SER A 117 10.60 -13.03 -5.64
CA SER A 117 9.60 -12.86 -4.58
C SER A 117 8.73 -11.63 -4.75
N VAL A 118 9.25 -10.49 -5.21
CA VAL A 118 8.44 -9.27 -5.33
C VAL A 118 7.73 -9.22 -6.68
N LEU A 119 8.49 -9.37 -7.77
CA LEU A 119 7.95 -9.24 -9.13
C LEU A 119 6.98 -10.37 -9.48
N SER A 120 7.22 -11.58 -8.95
CA SER A 120 6.36 -12.76 -9.16
C SER A 120 4.94 -12.60 -8.60
N HIS A 121 4.74 -11.76 -7.59
CA HIS A 121 3.44 -11.54 -6.94
C HIS A 121 2.76 -10.23 -7.39
N LEU A 122 3.37 -9.46 -8.31
CA LEU A 122 2.81 -8.18 -8.75
C LEU A 122 1.45 -8.34 -9.43
N GLU A 123 1.30 -9.33 -10.31
CA GLU A 123 0.03 -9.58 -11.02
C GLU A 123 -1.10 -9.90 -10.03
N GLU A 124 -0.85 -10.77 -9.06
CA GLU A 124 -1.84 -11.16 -8.05
C GLU A 124 -2.19 -10.02 -7.08
N SER A 125 -1.24 -9.13 -6.79
CA SER A 125 -1.46 -7.99 -5.89
C SER A 125 -2.33 -6.88 -6.50
N CYS A 126 -2.60 -6.93 -7.81
CA CYS A 126 -3.19 -5.83 -8.58
C CYS A 126 -2.45 -4.49 -8.40
N CYS A 127 -1.15 -4.53 -8.08
CA CYS A 127 -0.32 -3.34 -7.99
C CYS A 127 -0.16 -2.73 -9.39
N GLY A 128 -0.49 -1.44 -9.53
CA GLY A 128 -0.34 -0.72 -10.79
C GLY A 128 1.13 -0.63 -11.18
N SER A 129 1.44 -0.94 -12.44
CA SER A 129 2.81 -0.93 -12.96
C SER A 129 3.46 0.45 -12.87
N GLU A 130 2.66 1.52 -12.87
CA GLU A 130 3.11 2.90 -12.73
C GLU A 130 3.77 3.19 -11.37
N HIS A 131 3.44 2.43 -10.33
CA HIS A 131 3.96 2.65 -8.98
C HIS A 131 5.20 1.80 -8.68
N VAL A 132 5.35 0.66 -9.35
CA VAL A 132 6.42 -0.34 -9.09
C VAL A 132 7.81 0.30 -9.10
N ALA A 133 8.15 1.07 -10.12
CA ALA A 133 9.47 1.70 -10.22
C ALA A 133 9.78 2.63 -9.03
N SER A 134 8.80 3.42 -8.60
CA SER A 134 8.95 4.34 -7.47
C SER A 134 9.01 3.62 -6.11
N ILE A 135 8.24 2.55 -5.94
CA ILE A 135 8.28 1.66 -4.77
C ILE A 135 9.67 1.03 -4.66
N LEU A 136 10.17 0.42 -5.73
CA LEU A 136 11.50 -0.21 -5.76
C LEU A 136 12.63 0.80 -5.53
N THR A 137 12.48 2.03 -6.02
CA THR A 137 13.45 3.11 -5.77
C THR A 137 13.50 3.47 -4.27
N LEU A 138 12.35 3.65 -3.63
CA LEU A 138 12.31 3.95 -2.20
C LEU A 138 12.81 2.78 -1.36
N PHE A 139 12.41 1.56 -1.70
CA PHE A 139 12.91 0.34 -1.09
C PHE A 139 14.44 0.25 -1.16
N HIS A 140 15.04 0.42 -2.34
CA HIS A 140 16.49 0.41 -2.51
C HIS A 140 17.18 1.49 -1.67
N LYS A 141 16.58 2.68 -1.57
CA LYS A 141 17.09 3.76 -0.72
C LYS A 141 17.09 3.36 0.76
N VAL A 142 16.01 2.76 1.24
CA VAL A 142 15.90 2.29 2.64
C VAL A 142 16.87 1.15 2.92
N MET A 143 17.00 0.18 2.01
CA MET A 143 17.97 -0.92 2.11
C MET A 143 19.42 -0.45 2.26
N LYS A 144 19.78 0.71 1.70
CA LYS A 144 21.13 1.29 1.88
C LYS A 144 21.36 1.92 3.25
N THR A 145 20.29 2.29 3.94
CA THR A 145 20.34 2.97 5.24
C THR A 145 20.22 2.02 6.42
N VAL A 146 19.72 0.80 6.20
CA VAL A 146 19.59 -0.23 7.24
C VAL A 146 20.80 -1.18 7.12
N PRO A 147 21.68 -1.26 8.13
CA PRO A 147 22.78 -2.23 8.14
C PRO A 147 22.24 -3.66 8.11
N ARG A 148 22.95 -4.56 7.43
CA ARG A 148 22.63 -6.00 7.42
C ARG A 148 22.90 -6.65 8.77
#